data_AF-A0A3N5BHT7-F1
#
_entry.id   AF-A0A3N5BHT7-F1
#
_cell.length_a   1.000
_cell.length_b   1.000
_cell.length_c   1.000
_cell.angle_alpha   90.00
_cell.angle_beta   90.00
_cell.angle_gamma   90.00
#
_symmetry.space_group_name_H-M   'P 1'
#
loop_
_entity.id
_entity.type
_entity.pdbx_description
1 polymer ?
#
loop_
_entity_poly.entity_id
_entity_poly.type
_entity_poly.pdbx_seq_one_letter_code
_entity_poly.pdbx_strand_id
1 'polypeptide(L)' 'MTPSTAASRRVRHSSPADDERKNAAAALQRALDRRDNGGSTGH' A
#
# COMPACT_ATOMS: atom_id res chain seq x y z
N MET A 1 -40.24 16.18 12.91
CA MET A 1 -39.54 15.94 11.64
C MET A 1 -38.08 16.31 11.84
N THR A 2 -37.16 15.36 11.88
CA THR A 2 -35.73 15.63 12.09
C THR A 2 -35.00 15.64 10.74
N PRO A 3 -34.18 16.66 10.43
CA PRO A 3 -33.42 16.68 9.18
C PRO A 3 -32.26 15.69 9.29
N SER A 4 -32.33 14.60 8.52
CA SER A 4 -31.20 13.71 8.30
C SER A 4 -30.11 14.50 7.56
N THR A 5 -29.04 14.83 8.28
CA THR A 5 -27.87 15.48 7.70
C THR A 5 -27.23 14.49 6.73
N ALA A 6 -27.40 14.72 5.42
CA ALA A 6 -26.74 13.92 4.40
C ALA A 6 -25.22 14.10 4.55
N ALA A 7 -24.56 13.11 5.16
CA ALA A 7 -23.11 13.08 5.27
C ALA A 7 -22.52 13.04 3.86
N SER A 8 -22.03 14.19 3.38
CA SER A 8 -21.37 14.27 2.08
C SER A 8 -20.17 13.34 2.08
N ARG A 9 -20.22 12.32 1.23
CA ARG A 9 -19.20 11.27 1.12
C ARG A 9 -17.92 11.91 0.59
N ARG A 10 -16.97 12.19 1.48
CA ARG A 10 -15.61 12.59 1.10
C ARG A 10 -14.98 11.48 0.27
N VAL A 11 -14.86 11.73 -1.03
CA VAL A 11 -14.05 10.92 -1.94
C VAL A 11 -12.60 11.14 -1.53
N ARG A 12 -11.95 10.09 -1.00
CA ARG A 12 -10.50 10.14 -0.79
C ARG A 12 -9.87 10.00 -2.17
N HIS A 13 -9.29 11.08 -2.68
CA HIS A 13 -8.38 10.99 -3.81
C HIS A 13 -7.19 10.15 -3.34
N SER A 14 -7.00 8.98 -3.93
CA SER A 14 -5.77 8.19 -3.76
C SER A 14 -4.62 9.11 -4.16
N SER A 15 -3.84 9.49 -3.16
CA SER A 15 -2.72 10.39 -3.40
C SER A 15 -1.67 9.63 -4.22
N PRO A 16 -0.89 10.27 -5.11
CA PRO A 16 0.23 9.61 -5.79
C PRO A 16 1.17 8.90 -4.80
N ALA A 17 1.27 9.44 -3.58
CA ALA A 17 2.00 8.84 -2.47
C ALA A 17 1.47 7.48 -2.02
N ASP A 18 0.19 7.15 -2.21
CA ASP A 18 -0.36 5.83 -1.94
C ASP A 18 0.17 4.79 -2.93
N ASP A 19 0.31 5.15 -4.20
CA ASP A 19 0.84 4.25 -5.23
C ASP A 19 2.37 4.12 -5.12
N GLU A 20 3.08 5.22 -4.82
CA GLU A 20 4.50 5.19 -4.45
C GLU A 20 4.75 4.26 -3.25
N ARG A 21 3.89 4.34 -2.22
CA ARG A 21 3.98 3.51 -1.01
C ARG A 21 3.74 2.04 -1.32
N LYS A 22 2.77 1.70 -2.17
CA LYS A 22 2.53 0.31 -2.61
C LYS A 22 3.71 -0.24 -3.41
N ASN A 23 4.25 0.55 -4.35
CA ASN A 23 5.40 0.14 -5.15
C ASN A 23 6.65 -0.07 -4.28
N ALA A 24 6.90 0.84 -3.33
CA ALA A 24 7.99 0.70 -2.37
C ALA A 24 7.80 -0.54 -1.48
N ALA A 25 6.59 -0.79 -0.99
CA ALA A 25 6.29 -1.99 -0.21
C ALA A 25 6.53 -3.28 -1.01
N ALA A 26 6.10 -3.31 -2.27
CA ALA A 26 6.34 -4.45 -3.17
C ALA A 26 7.84 -4.66 -3.44
N ALA A 27 8.62 -3.59 -3.62
CA ALA A 27 10.06 -3.67 -3.80
C ALA A 27 10.78 -4.24 -2.58
N LEU A 28 10.38 -3.82 -1.37
CA LEU A 28 10.91 -4.34 -0.10
C LEU A 28 10.54 -5.81 0.11
N GLN A 29 9.30 -6.20 -0.15
CA GLN A 29 8.85 -7.61 -0.08
C GLN A 29 9.69 -8.48 -1.00
N ARG A 30 9.85 -8.09 -2.27
CA ARG A 30 10.68 -8.83 -3.22
C ARG A 30 12.14 -8.94 -2.79
N ALA A 31 12.69 -7.93 -2.11
CA ALA A 31 14.03 -7.99 -1.55
C ALA A 31 14.12 -9.00 -0.39
N LEU A 32 13.11 -9.04 0.48
CA LEU A 32 13.01 -10.03 1.57
C LEU A 32 12.78 -11.43 1.03
N ASP A 33 11.89 -11.61 0.05
CA ASP A 33 11.65 -12.89 -0.60
C ASP A 33 12.91 -13.44 -1.27
N ARG A 34 13.76 -12.57 -1.86
CA ARG A 34 15.08 -12.99 -2.37
C ARG A 34 16.02 -13.43 -1.26
N ARG A 35 15.99 -12.77 -0.10
CA ARG A 35 16.79 -13.15 1.07
C ARG A 35 16.31 -14.47 1.67
N ASP A 36 15.00 -14.68 1.72
CA ASP A 36 14.40 -15.81 2.43
C ASP A 36 14.23 -17.05 1.52
N ASN A 37 14.02 -16.87 0.21
CA ASN A 37 13.86 -17.95 -0.78
C ASN A 37 15.07 -18.14 -1.72
N GLY A 38 16.10 -17.29 -1.63
CA GLY A 38 17.25 -17.30 -2.55
C GLY A 38 18.24 -18.46 -2.40
N GLY A 39 17.99 -19.41 -1.49
CA GLY A 39 18.87 -20.55 -1.26
C GLY A 39 20.16 -20.15 -0.54
N SER A 40 20.69 -21.07 0.27
CA SER A 40 21.83 -20.90 1.18
C SER A 40 23.20 -20.61 0.55
N THR A 41 23.27 -20.07 -0.67
CA THR A 41 24.52 -19.87 -1.43
C THR A 41 24.47 -18.57 -2.23
N GLY A 42 25.38 -17.63 -1.94
CA GLY A 42 25.57 -16.45 -2.77
C GLY A 42 26.35 -15.27 -2.18
N HIS A 43 26.82 -15.39 -0.93
CA HIS A 43 28.12 -14.83 -0.54
C HIS A 43 29.10 -15.99 -0.36
#